data_AF-A0A959FLY7-F1
#
_entry.id   AF-A0A959FLY7-F1
#
_cell.length_a   1.000
_cell.length_b   1.000
_cell.length_c   1.000
_cell.angle_alpha   90.00
_cell.angle_beta   90.00
_cell.angle_gamma   90.00
#
_symmetry.space_group_name_H-M   'P 1'
#
loop_
_entity.id
_entity.type
_entity.pdbx_description
1 polymer ?
#
loop_
_entity_poly.entity_id
_entity_poly.type
_entity_poly.pdbx_seq_one_letter_code
_entity_poly.pdbx_strand_id
1 'polypeptide(L)'
;MALTDVQATLKERVAKGLNFGIEAFEEVVNTQAELYNEFILLKSKYNDLMYISSINTLPYEQLEVGLDRLRNNLLNLVDRLAPDSMQREEVNPDVKVQALPTRRTNFFKLIDIHFKNLEDIALRVIDGEREEVTTGRAAIFKIYRMHIRRFRNREDPQDEKVQAEVRAYFADFFRHETGLFEVYFKNIRHMLAYTQESEVERQFFLDTLRSLFTRYELALLHYYTASGIDPQMAELTEQTQLIDTAAIAHILLAPAPEGDGGTAA
;
A
#
# COMPACT_ATOMS: atom_id res chain seq x y z
N MET A 1 -18.01 8.50 34.41
CA MET A 1 -17.01 9.58 34.21
C MET A 1 -17.73 10.94 34.20
N ALA A 2 -17.05 12.07 34.44
CA ALA A 2 -17.69 13.38 34.22
C ALA A 2 -17.93 13.57 32.71
N LEU A 3 -19.01 14.28 32.32
CA LEU A 3 -19.32 14.57 30.91
C LEU A 3 -18.10 15.15 30.16
N THR A 4 -17.33 16.00 30.84
CA THR A 4 -16.09 16.58 30.34
C THR A 4 -15.04 15.53 29.97
N ASP A 5 -14.93 14.46 30.75
CA ASP A 5 -13.96 13.38 30.52
C ASP A 5 -14.39 12.51 29.34
N VAL A 6 -15.70 12.27 29.20
CA VAL A 6 -16.29 11.55 28.05
C VAL A 6 -16.05 12.34 26.77
N GLN A 7 -16.33 13.65 26.78
CA GLN A 7 -16.07 14.54 25.65
C GLN A 7 -14.58 14.60 25.28
N ALA A 8 -13.69 14.68 26.28
CA ALA A 8 -12.24 14.66 26.05
C ALA A 8 -11.80 13.35 25.40
N THR A 9 -12.29 12.21 25.90
CA THR A 9 -12.01 10.88 25.34
C THR A 9 -12.50 10.76 23.90
N LEU A 10 -13.72 11.24 23.61
CA LEU A 10 -14.27 11.23 22.26
C LEU A 10 -13.44 12.10 21.31
N LYS A 11 -13.02 13.30 21.73
CA LYS A 11 -12.13 14.17 20.93
C LYS A 11 -10.79 13.50 20.64
N GLU A 12 -10.20 12.82 21.62
CA GLU A 12 -8.97 12.06 21.42
C GLU A 12 -9.16 10.94 20.38
N ARG A 13 -10.30 10.25 20.41
CA ARG A 13 -10.65 9.24 19.39
C ARG A 13 -10.81 9.86 18.00
N VAL A 14 -11.46 11.02 17.89
CA VAL A 14 -11.56 11.77 16.61
C VAL A 14 -10.17 12.16 16.09
N ALA A 15 -9.25 12.56 16.97
CA ALA A 15 -7.87 12.91 16.59
C ALA A 15 -7.08 11.70 16.06
N LYS A 16 -7.34 10.49 16.58
CA LYS A 16 -6.76 9.24 16.05
C LYS A 16 -7.33 8.84 14.69
N GLY A 17 -8.54 9.29 14.37
CA GLY A 17 -9.15 9.13 13.06
C GLY A 17 -10.68 9.30 13.09
N LEU A 18 -11.25 9.75 11.98
CA LEU A 18 -12.69 10.04 11.89
C LEU A 18 -13.55 8.78 12.16
N ASN A 19 -13.13 7.61 11.66
CA ASN A 19 -13.80 6.34 11.91
C ASN A 19 -13.81 5.98 13.40
N PHE A 20 -12.68 6.15 14.10
CA PHE A 20 -12.59 5.89 15.55
C PHE A 20 -13.49 6.83 16.35
N GLY A 21 -13.56 8.09 15.93
CA GLY A 21 -14.49 9.06 16.49
C GLY A 21 -15.95 8.65 16.30
N ILE A 22 -16.34 8.22 15.09
CA ILE A 22 -17.72 7.81 14.77
C ILE A 22 -18.13 6.61 15.63
N GLU A 23 -17.28 5.58 15.70
CA GLU A 23 -17.54 4.37 16.49
C GLU A 23 -17.66 4.71 17.99
N ALA A 24 -16.70 5.46 18.54
CA ALA A 24 -16.73 5.83 19.94
C ALA A 24 -17.96 6.69 20.29
N PHE A 25 -18.37 7.57 19.38
CA PHE A 25 -19.57 8.39 19.58
C PHE A 25 -20.85 7.54 19.56
N GLU A 26 -20.94 6.55 18.66
CA GLU A 26 -22.06 5.61 18.57
C GLU A 26 -22.27 4.81 19.87
N GLU A 27 -21.18 4.44 20.55
CA GLU A 27 -21.26 3.74 21.84
C GLU A 27 -21.88 4.59 22.94
N VAL A 28 -21.64 5.89 22.93
CA VAL A 28 -22.01 6.83 24.00
C VAL A 28 -23.39 7.43 23.78
N VAL A 29 -23.76 7.74 22.54
CA VAL A 29 -24.98 8.48 22.22
C VAL A 29 -26.24 7.63 22.43
N ASN A 30 -27.27 8.21 23.05
CA ASN A 30 -28.57 7.59 23.19
C ASN A 30 -29.33 7.62 21.86
N THR A 31 -29.79 6.46 21.40
CA THR A 31 -30.51 6.30 20.12
C THR A 31 -31.86 7.04 20.07
N GLN A 32 -32.40 7.43 21.23
CA GLN A 32 -33.63 8.23 21.33
C GLN A 32 -33.37 9.74 21.39
N ALA A 33 -32.11 10.18 21.50
CA ALA A 33 -31.77 11.59 21.56
C ALA A 33 -31.87 12.25 20.17
N GLU A 34 -32.25 13.53 20.12
CA GLU A 34 -32.29 14.30 18.86
C GLU A 34 -30.93 14.31 18.15
N LEU A 35 -29.84 14.38 18.93
CA LEU A 35 -28.46 14.34 18.49
C LEU A 35 -28.12 13.06 17.69
N TYR A 36 -28.82 11.95 17.96
CA TYR A 36 -28.60 10.69 17.25
C TYR A 36 -28.97 10.78 15.77
N ASN A 37 -30.02 11.53 15.42
CA ASN A 37 -30.42 11.71 14.02
C ASN A 37 -29.34 12.47 13.23
N GLU A 38 -28.74 13.49 13.84
CA GLU A 38 -27.62 14.22 13.25
C GLU A 38 -26.38 13.32 13.10
N PHE A 39 -26.12 12.47 14.09
CA PHE A 39 -25.04 11.49 14.04
C PHE A 39 -25.23 10.46 12.91
N ILE A 40 -26.43 9.91 12.74
CA ILE A 40 -26.73 8.97 11.66
C ILE A 40 -26.52 9.62 10.28
N LEU A 41 -26.92 10.88 10.12
CA LEU A 41 -26.68 11.61 8.87
C LEU A 41 -25.18 11.79 8.60
N LEU A 42 -24.40 12.09 9.63
CA LEU A 42 -22.93 12.17 9.52
C LEU A 42 -22.33 10.82 9.11
N LYS A 43 -22.74 9.74 9.77
CA LYS A 43 -22.28 8.36 9.48
C LYS A 43 -22.64 7.95 8.05
N SER A 44 -23.83 8.29 7.56
CA SER A 44 -24.24 8.06 6.17
C SER A 44 -23.31 8.80 5.19
N LYS A 45 -23.10 10.10 5.39
CA LYS A 45 -22.23 10.91 4.53
C LYS A 45 -20.78 10.42 4.53
N TYR A 46 -20.30 9.96 5.69
CA TYR A 46 -18.99 9.31 5.79
C TYR A 46 -18.93 8.05 4.92
N ASN A 47 -19.91 7.15 5.04
CA ASN A 47 -19.96 5.94 4.23
C ASN A 47 -20.05 6.24 2.73
N ASP A 48 -20.86 7.22 2.34
CA ASP A 48 -20.99 7.66 0.94
C ASP A 48 -19.65 8.20 0.42
N LEU A 49 -18.96 9.03 1.20
CA LEU A 49 -17.64 9.55 0.83
C LEU A 49 -16.59 8.43 0.74
N MET A 50 -16.64 7.45 1.64
CA MET A 50 -15.75 6.28 1.59
C MET A 50 -16.03 5.39 0.38
N TYR A 51 -17.30 5.27 -0.02
CA TYR A 51 -17.72 4.56 -1.23
C TYR A 51 -17.28 5.31 -2.49
N ILE A 52 -17.53 6.61 -2.58
CA ILE A 52 -17.15 7.43 -3.75
C ILE A 52 -15.62 7.46 -3.89
N SER A 53 -14.90 7.58 -2.79
CA SER A 53 -13.43 7.44 -2.82
C SER A 53 -12.96 6.05 -3.23
N SER A 54 -13.78 5.01 -3.15
CA SER A 54 -13.40 3.66 -3.59
C SER A 54 -13.55 3.44 -5.09
N ILE A 55 -14.43 4.18 -5.73
CA ILE A 55 -14.65 4.13 -7.18
C ILE A 55 -13.76 5.12 -7.96
N ASN A 56 -12.76 5.73 -7.30
CA ASN A 56 -11.76 6.66 -7.88
C ASN A 56 -12.36 7.86 -8.66
N THR A 57 -13.57 8.30 -8.32
CA THR A 57 -14.25 9.39 -9.03
C THR A 57 -13.93 10.80 -8.49
N LEU A 58 -13.38 10.90 -7.27
CA LEU A 58 -13.05 12.17 -6.63
C LEU A 58 -11.52 12.40 -6.55
N PRO A 59 -11.03 13.60 -6.89
CA PRO A 59 -9.66 14.03 -6.59
C PRO A 59 -9.37 13.98 -5.08
N TYR A 60 -8.11 13.72 -4.72
CA TYR A 60 -7.67 13.56 -3.33
C TYR A 60 -7.97 14.81 -2.47
N GLU A 61 -7.77 16.00 -3.02
CA GLU A 61 -8.02 17.28 -2.35
C GLU A 61 -9.51 17.44 -2.00
N GLN A 62 -10.41 16.90 -2.83
CA GLN A 62 -11.85 16.93 -2.56
C GLN A 62 -12.25 15.92 -1.47
N LEU A 63 -11.55 14.78 -1.39
CA LEU A 63 -11.73 13.81 -0.31
C LEU A 63 -11.25 14.36 1.02
N GLU A 64 -10.09 15.01 1.05
CA GLU A 64 -9.53 15.64 2.24
C GLU A 64 -10.48 16.73 2.79
N VAL A 65 -10.96 17.63 1.93
CA VAL A 65 -11.96 18.64 2.31
C VAL A 65 -13.25 18.00 2.83
N GLY A 66 -13.71 16.90 2.23
CA GLY A 66 -14.88 16.16 2.68
C GLY A 66 -14.69 15.54 4.07
N LEU A 67 -13.54 14.91 4.30
CA LEU A 67 -13.18 14.28 5.57
C LEU A 67 -13.01 15.33 6.68
N ASP A 68 -12.39 16.47 6.39
CA ASP A 68 -12.23 17.55 7.36
C ASP A 68 -13.57 18.17 7.77
N ARG A 69 -14.49 18.35 6.81
CA ARG A 69 -15.86 18.80 7.12
C ARG A 69 -16.58 17.80 8.02
N LEU A 70 -16.46 16.50 7.74
CA LEU A 70 -17.05 15.46 8.59
C LEU A 70 -16.41 15.41 9.98
N ARG A 71 -15.09 15.60 10.08
CA ARG A 71 -14.37 15.70 11.35
C ARG A 71 -14.87 16.86 12.19
N ASN A 72 -14.99 18.05 11.60
CA ASN A 72 -15.51 19.23 12.30
C ASN A 72 -16.96 19.04 12.74
N ASN A 73 -17.81 18.43 11.90
CA ASN A 73 -19.18 18.12 12.29
C ASN A 73 -19.24 17.15 13.47
N LEU A 74 -18.39 16.12 13.48
CA LEU A 74 -18.34 15.16 14.59
C LEU A 74 -17.84 15.81 15.88
N LEU A 75 -16.82 16.68 15.81
CA LEU A 75 -16.36 17.46 16.96
C LEU A 75 -17.49 18.35 17.52
N ASN A 76 -18.26 19.00 16.64
CA ASN A 76 -19.43 19.77 17.05
C ASN A 76 -20.50 18.92 17.73
N LEU A 77 -20.72 17.67 17.28
CA LEU A 77 -21.63 16.73 17.95
C LEU A 77 -21.10 16.32 19.33
N VAL A 78 -19.80 16.09 19.46
CA VAL A 78 -19.14 15.81 20.76
C VAL A 78 -19.32 16.99 21.72
N ASP A 79 -19.13 18.22 21.25
CA ASP A 79 -19.29 19.44 22.07
C ASP A 79 -20.73 19.67 22.52
N ARG A 80 -21.71 19.23 21.73
CA ARG A 80 -23.15 19.32 22.03
C ARG A 80 -23.67 18.13 22.85
N LEU A 81 -22.83 17.16 23.18
CA LEU A 81 -23.21 16.01 24.00
C LEU A 81 -23.67 16.51 25.38
N ALA A 82 -24.90 16.18 25.75
CA ALA A 82 -25.50 16.51 27.04
C ALA A 82 -25.83 15.21 27.82
N PRO A 83 -25.98 15.26 29.15
CA PRO A 83 -26.15 14.05 29.97
C PRO A 83 -27.39 13.21 29.61
N ASP A 84 -28.47 13.87 29.19
CA ASP A 84 -29.71 13.27 28.70
C ASP A 84 -29.56 12.58 27.33
N SER A 85 -28.53 12.96 26.58
CA SER A 85 -28.23 12.45 25.25
C SER A 85 -27.26 11.26 25.28
N MET A 86 -26.82 10.82 26.45
CA MET A 86 -25.90 9.69 26.62
C MET A 86 -26.64 8.42 27.08
N GLN A 87 -26.30 7.28 26.48
CA GLN A 87 -26.73 5.95 26.95
C GLN A 87 -25.66 5.26 27.82
N ARG A 88 -24.40 5.70 27.72
CA ARG A 88 -23.27 5.18 28.49
C ARG A 88 -22.38 6.32 28.95
N GLU A 89 -21.92 6.25 30.19
CA GLU A 89 -21.02 7.26 30.78
C GLU A 89 -19.53 6.90 30.62
N GLU A 90 -19.22 5.81 29.93
CA GLU A 90 -17.87 5.34 29.67
C GLU A 90 -17.74 4.93 28.20
N VAL A 91 -16.70 5.44 27.55
CA VAL A 91 -16.24 4.95 26.25
C VAL A 91 -15.42 3.71 26.51
N ASN A 92 -15.72 2.59 25.83
CA ASN A 92 -14.95 1.37 26.06
C ASN A 92 -13.48 1.62 25.64
N PRO A 93 -12.49 1.45 26.54
CA PRO A 93 -11.08 1.59 26.15
C PRO A 93 -10.70 0.56 25.07
N ASP A 94 -11.37 -0.59 25.10
CA ASP A 94 -11.23 -1.72 24.18
C ASP A 94 -12.31 -1.72 23.10
N VAL A 95 -12.57 -0.59 22.42
CA VAL A 95 -13.30 -0.65 21.13
C VAL A 95 -12.51 -1.57 20.20
N LYS A 96 -12.95 -2.83 20.19
CA LYS A 96 -12.44 -3.94 19.41
C LYS A 96 -12.59 -3.59 17.95
N VAL A 97 -11.47 -3.46 17.25
CA VAL A 97 -11.23 -4.17 15.99
C VAL A 97 -12.43 -4.17 15.00
N GLN A 98 -13.09 -3.03 14.80
CA GLN A 98 -14.16 -2.87 13.79
C GLN A 98 -13.86 -1.77 12.75
N ALA A 99 -12.68 -1.16 12.81
CA ALA A 99 -12.07 -0.39 11.72
C ALA A 99 -11.51 -1.27 10.57
N LEU A 100 -11.58 -2.61 10.70
CA LEU A 100 -11.10 -3.56 9.68
C LEU A 100 -11.67 -3.31 8.28
N PRO A 101 -12.97 -2.98 8.08
CA PRO A 101 -13.54 -2.82 6.74
C PRO A 101 -12.94 -1.61 6.01
N THR A 102 -12.79 -0.46 6.67
CA THR A 102 -12.27 0.76 6.04
C THR A 102 -10.77 0.66 5.76
N ARG A 103 -10.01 0.06 6.67
CA ARG A 103 -8.57 -0.12 6.50
C ARG A 103 -8.24 -1.11 5.39
N ARG A 104 -8.94 -2.25 5.34
CA ARG A 104 -8.85 -3.20 4.23
C ARG A 104 -9.27 -2.56 2.92
N THR A 105 -10.36 -1.79 2.92
CA THR A 105 -10.84 -1.10 1.71
C THR A 105 -9.78 -0.13 1.19
N ASN A 106 -9.15 0.68 2.05
CA ASN A 106 -8.07 1.58 1.65
C ASN A 106 -6.82 0.83 1.18
N PHE A 107 -6.47 -0.28 1.83
CA PHE A 107 -5.38 -1.14 1.38
C PHE A 107 -5.66 -1.75 0.00
N PHE A 108 -6.88 -2.23 -0.26
CA PHE A 108 -7.27 -2.74 -1.58
C PHE A 108 -7.28 -1.64 -2.65
N LYS A 109 -7.63 -0.40 -2.32
CA LYS A 109 -7.45 0.72 -3.26
C LYS A 109 -5.99 0.97 -3.61
N LEU A 110 -5.07 0.86 -2.64
CA LEU A 110 -3.64 0.96 -2.92
C LEU A 110 -3.18 -0.17 -3.85
N ILE A 111 -3.72 -1.39 -3.68
CA ILE A 111 -3.51 -2.51 -4.60
C ILE A 111 -4.10 -2.22 -5.99
N ASP A 112 -5.28 -1.63 -6.10
CA ASP A 112 -5.86 -1.26 -7.41
C ASP A 112 -4.99 -0.22 -8.13
N ILE A 113 -4.45 0.75 -7.39
CA ILE A 113 -3.50 1.73 -7.92
C ILE A 113 -2.19 1.03 -8.33
N HIS A 114 -1.70 0.05 -7.57
CA HIS A 114 -0.55 -0.77 -7.95
C HIS A 114 -0.76 -1.42 -9.31
N PHE A 115 -1.92 -2.04 -9.55
CA PHE A 115 -2.21 -2.69 -10.82
C PHE A 115 -2.33 -1.71 -11.98
N LYS A 116 -2.92 -0.52 -11.77
CA LYS A 116 -2.95 0.54 -12.79
C LYS A 116 -1.54 1.02 -13.15
N ASN A 117 -0.72 1.35 -12.13
CA ASN A 117 0.66 1.75 -12.34
C ASN A 117 1.48 0.66 -13.03
N LEU A 118 1.19 -0.61 -12.73
CA LEU A 118 1.83 -1.76 -13.37
C LEU A 118 1.49 -1.80 -14.87
N GLU A 119 0.22 -1.63 -15.25
CA GLU A 119 -0.22 -1.59 -16.65
C GLU A 119 0.41 -0.45 -17.44
N ASP A 120 0.70 0.68 -16.78
CA ASP A 120 1.37 1.84 -17.39
C ASP A 120 2.87 1.61 -17.66
N ILE A 121 3.48 0.58 -17.07
CA ILE A 121 4.86 0.19 -17.40
C ILE A 121 4.87 -0.40 -18.81
N ALA A 122 5.44 0.34 -19.76
CA ALA A 122 5.57 -0.05 -21.15
C ALA A 122 7.03 -0.18 -21.57
N LEU A 123 7.40 -1.34 -22.10
CA LEU A 123 8.67 -1.57 -22.77
C LEU A 123 8.45 -1.54 -24.29
N ARG A 124 9.18 -0.66 -24.97
CA ARG A 124 9.21 -0.61 -26.44
C ARG A 124 10.54 -1.19 -26.92
N VAL A 125 10.48 -2.22 -27.76
CA VAL A 125 11.65 -2.80 -28.41
C VAL A 125 11.52 -2.57 -29.90
N ILE A 126 12.53 -1.91 -30.48
CA ILE A 126 12.60 -1.64 -31.92
C ILE A 126 13.64 -2.61 -32.52
N ASP A 127 13.20 -3.47 -33.42
CA ASP A 127 14.06 -4.39 -34.18
C ASP A 127 13.87 -4.16 -35.68
N GLY A 128 14.78 -3.39 -36.27
CA GLY A 128 14.66 -2.90 -37.65
C GLY A 128 13.42 -2.00 -37.81
N GLU A 129 12.46 -2.45 -38.63
CA GLU A 129 11.18 -1.76 -38.85
C GLU A 129 10.06 -2.24 -37.92
N ARG A 130 10.31 -3.23 -37.05
CA ARG A 130 9.29 -3.77 -36.15
C ARG A 130 9.37 -3.10 -34.78
N GLU A 131 8.29 -2.41 -34.40
CA GLU A 131 8.08 -1.93 -33.04
C GLU A 131 7.23 -2.97 -32.29
N GLU A 132 7.79 -3.54 -31.22
CA GLU A 132 7.05 -4.38 -30.28
C GLU A 132 6.86 -3.60 -28.98
N VAL A 133 5.60 -3.35 -28.61
CA VAL A 133 5.23 -2.73 -27.33
C VAL A 133 4.70 -3.82 -26.41
N THR A 134 5.33 -3.98 -25.25
CA THR A 134 4.89 -4.88 -24.19
C THR A 134 4.57 -4.04 -22.95
N THR A 135 3.45 -4.31 -22.26
CA THR A 135 3.04 -3.56 -21.07
C THR A 135 2.88 -4.46 -19.84
N GLY A 136 2.72 -3.87 -18.66
CA GLY A 136 2.35 -4.62 -17.46
C GLY A 136 3.43 -5.56 -16.96
N ARG A 137 2.97 -6.69 -16.39
CA ARG A 137 3.85 -7.79 -15.95
C ARG A 137 4.71 -8.37 -17.06
N ALA A 138 4.21 -8.38 -18.29
CA ALA A 138 4.97 -8.86 -19.43
C ALA A 138 6.15 -7.92 -19.75
N ALA A 139 5.97 -6.60 -19.57
CA ALA A 139 7.06 -5.63 -19.67
C ALA A 139 8.11 -5.87 -18.58
N ILE A 140 7.68 -5.97 -17.30
CA ILE A 140 8.58 -6.28 -16.18
C ILE A 140 9.36 -7.56 -16.44
N PHE A 141 8.68 -8.63 -16.87
CA PHE A 141 9.33 -9.89 -17.21
C PHE A 141 10.36 -9.74 -18.33
N LYS A 142 10.05 -8.99 -19.39
CA LYS A 142 10.95 -8.77 -20.53
C LYS A 142 12.18 -7.94 -20.14
N ILE A 143 11.97 -6.85 -19.39
CA ILE A 143 13.04 -6.03 -18.77
C ILE A 143 13.94 -6.92 -17.92
N TYR A 144 13.32 -7.72 -17.06
CA TYR A 144 14.03 -8.67 -16.21
C TYR A 144 14.89 -9.66 -17.02
N ARG A 145 14.33 -10.29 -18.07
CA ARG A 145 15.08 -11.19 -18.96
C ARG A 145 16.22 -10.49 -19.70
N MET A 146 16.07 -9.22 -20.06
CA MET A 146 17.15 -8.44 -20.67
C MET A 146 18.34 -8.31 -19.71
N HIS A 147 18.07 -8.07 -18.42
CA HIS A 147 19.12 -8.00 -17.40
C HIS A 147 19.76 -9.36 -17.11
N ILE A 148 18.99 -10.46 -17.01
CA ILE A 148 19.56 -11.82 -16.83
C ILE A 148 20.59 -12.14 -17.91
N ARG A 149 20.30 -11.83 -19.17
CA ARG A 149 21.21 -12.13 -20.29
C ARG A 149 22.60 -11.50 -20.10
N ARG A 150 22.69 -10.36 -19.42
CA ARG A 150 23.95 -9.67 -19.13
C ARG A 150 24.80 -10.40 -18.08
N PHE A 151 24.18 -11.11 -17.16
CA PHE A 151 24.85 -11.80 -16.04
C PHE A 151 24.90 -13.33 -16.20
N ARG A 152 24.41 -13.86 -17.34
CA ARG A 152 24.15 -15.28 -17.61
C ARG A 152 25.35 -16.24 -17.51
N ASN A 153 26.58 -15.74 -17.41
CA ASN A 153 27.81 -16.56 -17.42
C ASN A 153 28.78 -16.20 -16.28
N ARG A 154 28.31 -15.60 -15.19
CA ARG A 154 29.18 -15.26 -14.05
C ARG A 154 29.39 -16.49 -13.15
N GLU A 155 30.63 -16.75 -12.75
CA GLU A 155 30.95 -17.74 -11.73
C GLU A 155 30.41 -17.28 -10.37
N ASP A 156 29.85 -18.22 -9.63
CA ASP A 156 29.19 -18.10 -8.32
C ASP A 156 28.27 -16.86 -8.13
N PRO A 157 26.93 -17.07 -8.12
CA PRO A 157 25.96 -16.03 -7.78
C PRO A 157 26.23 -15.29 -6.47
N GLN A 158 26.90 -15.94 -5.51
CA GLN A 158 27.12 -15.44 -4.16
C GLN A 158 28.46 -14.72 -4.00
N ASP A 159 29.29 -14.64 -5.05
CA ASP A 159 30.55 -13.88 -5.00
C ASP A 159 30.25 -12.39 -4.74
N GLU A 160 30.89 -11.84 -3.70
CA GLU A 160 30.76 -10.43 -3.31
C GLU A 160 31.06 -9.46 -4.47
N LYS A 161 32.00 -9.81 -5.36
CA LYS A 161 32.32 -9.00 -6.55
C LYS A 161 31.16 -9.01 -7.54
N VAL A 162 30.56 -10.17 -7.80
CA VAL A 162 29.41 -10.30 -8.70
C VAL A 162 28.22 -9.54 -8.12
N GLN A 163 27.96 -9.65 -6.82
CA GLN A 163 26.92 -8.89 -6.13
C GLN A 163 27.16 -7.38 -6.17
N ALA A 164 28.42 -6.93 -6.00
CA ALA A 164 28.77 -5.52 -6.12
C ALA A 164 28.55 -4.98 -7.54
N GLU A 165 28.91 -5.75 -8.57
CA GLU A 165 28.69 -5.38 -9.96
C GLU A 165 27.20 -5.31 -10.32
N VAL A 166 26.40 -6.28 -9.83
CA VAL A 166 24.95 -6.27 -10.00
C VAL A 166 24.33 -5.04 -9.34
N ARG A 167 24.71 -4.72 -8.09
CA ARG A 167 24.25 -3.51 -7.40
C ARG A 167 24.62 -2.23 -8.15
N ALA A 168 25.86 -2.13 -8.63
CA ALA A 168 26.31 -0.97 -9.39
C ALA A 168 25.54 -0.81 -10.70
N TYR A 169 25.28 -1.92 -11.40
CA TYR A 169 24.49 -1.93 -12.62
C TYR A 169 23.04 -1.46 -12.39
N PHE A 170 22.36 -1.98 -11.36
CA PHE A 170 20.99 -1.57 -11.09
C PHE A 170 20.90 -0.14 -10.54
N ALA A 171 21.90 0.32 -9.78
CA ALA A 171 21.98 1.72 -9.38
C ALA A 171 22.11 2.66 -10.58
N ASP A 172 22.89 2.28 -11.59
CA ASP A 172 22.98 3.02 -12.84
C ASP A 172 21.66 2.98 -13.62
N PHE A 173 21.09 1.78 -13.80
CA PHE A 173 19.81 1.58 -14.48
C PHE A 173 18.70 2.41 -13.86
N PHE A 174 18.46 2.28 -12.56
CA PHE A 174 17.36 2.98 -11.89
C PHE A 174 17.59 4.49 -11.76
N ARG A 175 18.84 4.99 -11.83
CA ARG A 175 19.09 6.45 -11.87
C ARG A 175 18.73 7.08 -13.22
N HIS A 176 18.86 6.33 -14.30
CA HIS A 176 18.60 6.81 -15.66
C HIS A 176 17.17 6.49 -16.11
N GLU A 177 16.63 5.36 -15.66
CA GLU A 177 15.29 4.85 -16.00
C GLU A 177 14.27 5.09 -14.88
N THR A 178 14.57 5.98 -13.92
CA THR A 178 13.72 6.30 -12.77
C THR A 178 12.31 6.65 -13.21
N GLY A 179 12.16 7.43 -14.28
CA GLY A 179 10.85 7.84 -14.81
C GLY A 179 9.94 6.68 -15.21
N LEU A 180 10.48 5.52 -15.58
CA LEU A 180 9.69 4.36 -15.99
C LEU A 180 9.04 3.64 -14.80
N PHE A 181 9.69 3.65 -13.63
CA PHE A 181 9.27 2.89 -12.45
C PHE A 181 8.97 3.74 -11.21
N GLU A 182 9.20 5.05 -11.25
CA GLU A 182 9.11 5.92 -10.08
C GLU A 182 7.75 5.86 -9.40
N VAL A 183 6.67 6.00 -10.18
CA VAL A 183 5.29 5.97 -9.64
C VAL A 183 4.95 4.58 -9.10
N TYR A 184 5.42 3.53 -9.78
CA TYR A 184 5.25 2.14 -9.36
C TYR A 184 5.93 1.88 -8.00
N PHE A 185 7.21 2.20 -7.85
CA PHE A 185 7.91 2.02 -6.57
C PHE A 185 7.39 2.92 -5.45
N LYS A 186 6.99 4.16 -5.76
CA LYS A 186 6.33 5.04 -4.77
C LYS A 186 5.06 4.41 -4.23
N ASN A 187 4.23 3.82 -5.09
CA ASN A 187 3.01 3.15 -4.64
C ASN A 187 3.31 1.92 -3.76
N ILE A 188 4.30 1.10 -4.12
CA ILE A 188 4.74 -0.01 -3.25
C ILE A 188 5.21 0.51 -1.89
N ARG A 189 6.01 1.58 -1.87
CA ARG A 189 6.45 2.23 -0.62
C ARG A 189 5.26 2.63 0.26
N HIS A 190 4.22 3.23 -0.34
CA HIS A 190 2.99 3.57 0.37
C HIS A 190 2.26 2.33 0.90
N MET A 191 2.15 1.25 0.12
CA MET A 191 1.58 -0.01 0.60
C MET A 191 2.35 -0.58 1.79
N LEU A 192 3.69 -0.59 1.74
CA LEU A 192 4.52 -1.10 2.83
C LEU A 192 4.41 -0.24 4.09
N ALA A 193 4.47 1.08 3.96
CA ALA A 193 4.24 1.99 5.09
C ALA A 193 2.85 1.76 5.71
N TYR A 194 1.82 1.61 4.87
CA TYR A 194 0.45 1.33 5.32
C TYR A 194 0.33 0.01 6.08
N THR A 195 1.11 -1.01 5.71
CA THR A 195 1.13 -2.29 6.45
C THR A 195 1.71 -2.14 7.86
N GLN A 196 2.63 -1.19 8.07
CA GLN A 196 3.29 -0.98 9.36
C GLN A 196 2.46 -0.16 10.35
N GLU A 197 1.49 0.64 9.86
CA GLU A 197 0.61 1.45 10.70
C GLU A 197 -0.41 0.63 11.55
N SER A 198 -0.47 -0.70 11.45
CA SER A 198 -1.30 -1.57 12.32
C SER A 198 -0.63 -2.89 12.56
N GLU A 199 -0.31 -3.14 13.81
CA GLU A 199 0.22 -4.43 14.25
C GLU A 199 -0.81 -5.57 14.08
N VAL A 200 -2.11 -5.27 14.16
CA VAL A 200 -3.20 -6.27 14.14
C VAL A 200 -3.40 -6.88 12.75
N GLU A 201 -3.32 -6.07 11.69
CA GLU A 201 -3.57 -6.52 10.30
C GLU A 201 -2.30 -6.61 9.45
N ARG A 202 -1.14 -6.21 10.00
CA ARG A 202 0.14 -6.23 9.30
C ARG A 202 0.36 -7.55 8.57
N GLN A 203 0.17 -8.67 9.27
CA GLN A 203 0.41 -9.99 8.68
C GLN A 203 -0.53 -10.27 7.49
N PHE A 204 -1.82 -9.94 7.61
CA PHE A 204 -2.78 -10.10 6.52
C PHE A 204 -2.39 -9.25 5.29
N PHE A 205 -2.00 -7.99 5.50
CA PHE A 205 -1.57 -7.12 4.40
C PHE A 205 -0.27 -7.62 3.76
N LEU A 206 0.71 -8.04 4.55
CA LEU A 206 1.97 -8.59 4.06
C LEU A 206 1.74 -9.87 3.26
N ASP A 207 0.90 -10.78 3.74
CA ASP A 207 0.59 -12.02 3.03
C ASP A 207 -0.17 -11.74 1.73
N THR A 208 -1.04 -10.73 1.73
CA THR A 208 -1.71 -10.25 0.51
C THR A 208 -0.68 -9.71 -0.49
N LEU A 209 0.23 -8.83 -0.08
CA LEU A 209 1.29 -8.32 -0.98
C LEU A 209 2.17 -9.45 -1.53
N ARG A 210 2.60 -10.40 -0.67
CA ARG A 210 3.42 -11.55 -1.08
C ARG A 210 2.71 -12.44 -2.10
N SER A 211 1.40 -12.64 -1.95
CA SER A 211 0.60 -13.45 -2.90
C SER A 211 0.33 -12.73 -4.22
N LEU A 212 0.24 -11.40 -4.21
CA LEU A 212 -0.04 -10.61 -5.40
C LEU A 212 1.20 -10.32 -6.23
N PHE A 213 2.35 -10.06 -5.60
CA PHE A 213 3.57 -9.74 -6.33
C PHE A 213 4.16 -10.97 -7.00
N THR A 214 4.45 -10.86 -8.28
CA THR A 214 5.16 -11.91 -8.99
C THR A 214 6.62 -11.97 -8.52
N ARG A 215 7.27 -13.12 -8.74
CA ARG A 215 8.71 -13.28 -8.46
C ARG A 215 9.57 -12.24 -9.17
N TYR A 216 9.17 -11.79 -10.36
CA TYR A 216 9.90 -10.77 -11.13
C TYR A 216 9.72 -9.38 -10.54
N GLU A 217 8.52 -9.04 -10.06
CA GLU A 217 8.27 -7.78 -9.32
C GLU A 217 9.09 -7.74 -8.03
N LEU A 218 9.09 -8.84 -7.26
CA LEU A 218 9.91 -8.96 -6.05
C LEU A 218 11.42 -8.87 -6.35
N ALA A 219 11.88 -9.49 -7.44
CA ALA A 219 13.27 -9.39 -7.86
C ALA A 219 13.65 -7.96 -8.24
N LEU A 220 12.82 -7.28 -9.02
CA LEU A 220 13.05 -5.90 -9.41
C LEU A 220 13.07 -4.98 -8.18
N LEU A 221 12.15 -5.20 -7.23
CA LEU A 221 12.13 -4.47 -5.96
C LEU A 221 13.41 -4.73 -5.13
N HIS A 222 13.89 -5.97 -5.07
CA HIS A 222 15.15 -6.30 -4.39
C HIS A 222 16.34 -5.52 -4.97
N TYR A 223 16.45 -5.46 -6.29
CA TYR A 223 17.54 -4.69 -6.91
C TYR A 223 17.37 -3.18 -6.75
N TYR A 224 16.13 -2.71 -6.72
CA TYR A 224 15.83 -1.30 -6.43
C TYR A 224 16.26 -0.92 -5.02
N THR A 225 15.93 -1.71 -4.00
CA THR A 225 16.34 -1.43 -2.61
C THR A 225 17.86 -1.57 -2.44
N ALA A 226 18.47 -2.58 -3.04
CA ALA A 226 19.93 -2.78 -3.01
C ALA A 226 20.72 -1.68 -3.75
N SER A 227 20.08 -0.92 -4.64
CA SER A 227 20.71 0.18 -5.37
C SER A 227 20.95 1.44 -4.52
N GLY A 228 20.29 1.57 -3.37
CA GLY A 228 20.41 2.70 -2.47
C GLY A 228 19.80 4.01 -2.97
N ILE A 229 18.97 3.97 -4.02
CA ILE A 229 18.30 5.16 -4.58
C ILE A 229 17.20 5.69 -3.66
N ASP A 230 16.47 4.77 -3.00
CA ASP A 230 15.43 5.10 -2.03
C ASP A 230 15.71 4.36 -0.71
N PRO A 231 16.43 5.00 0.24
CA PRO A 231 16.76 4.42 1.53
C PRO A 231 15.52 4.06 2.36
N GLN A 232 14.44 4.84 2.24
CA GLN A 232 13.20 4.59 2.97
C GLN A 232 12.52 3.32 2.46
N MET A 233 12.57 3.08 1.14
CA MET A 233 12.08 1.85 0.56
C MET A 233 12.87 0.62 1.04
N ALA A 234 14.20 0.75 1.14
CA ALA A 234 15.05 -0.31 1.66
C ALA A 234 14.71 -0.66 3.11
N GLU A 235 14.59 0.35 3.98
CA GLU A 235 14.21 0.18 5.38
C GLU A 235 12.84 -0.52 5.52
N LEU A 236 11.82 -0.04 4.79
CA LEU A 236 10.47 -0.64 4.83
C LEU A 236 10.47 -2.09 4.34
N THR A 237 11.25 -2.41 3.32
CA THR A 237 11.35 -3.78 2.77
C THR A 237 12.00 -4.73 3.77
N GLU A 238 13.01 -4.26 4.50
CA GLU A 238 13.67 -5.03 5.57
C GLU A 238 12.73 -5.25 6.76
N GLN A 239 12.06 -4.19 7.24
CA GLN A 239 11.12 -4.26 8.37
C GLN A 239 9.89 -5.14 8.08
N THR A 240 9.42 -5.15 6.84
CA THR A 240 8.27 -5.96 6.41
C THR A 240 8.63 -7.42 6.11
N GLN A 241 9.92 -7.74 5.96
CA GLN A 241 10.40 -9.03 5.46
C GLN A 241 9.63 -9.47 4.20
N LEU A 242 9.29 -8.51 3.33
CA LEU A 242 8.48 -8.78 2.14
C LEU A 242 9.24 -9.71 1.17
N ILE A 243 10.56 -9.55 1.12
CA ILE A 243 11.46 -10.24 0.21
C ILE A 243 12.22 -11.33 0.95
N ASP A 244 12.08 -12.57 0.48
CA ASP A 244 13.01 -13.66 0.82
C ASP A 244 14.26 -13.52 -0.07
N THR A 245 15.31 -12.91 0.48
CA THR A 245 16.56 -12.65 -0.22
C THR A 245 17.25 -13.93 -0.70
N ALA A 246 17.08 -15.06 0.02
CA ALA A 246 17.63 -16.34 -0.39
C ALA A 246 16.93 -16.86 -1.66
N ALA A 247 15.59 -16.71 -1.72
CA ALA A 247 14.82 -17.09 -2.91
C ALA A 247 15.10 -16.17 -4.12
N ILE A 248 15.40 -14.89 -3.89
CA ILE A 248 15.59 -13.90 -4.95
C ILE A 248 17.01 -13.86 -5.52
N ALA A 249 18.04 -14.17 -4.72
CA ALA A 249 19.43 -14.22 -5.18
C ALA A 249 19.64 -15.17 -6.37
N HIS A 250 18.83 -16.23 -6.46
CA HIS A 250 18.88 -17.19 -7.55
C HIS A 250 18.20 -16.72 -8.85
N ILE A 251 17.42 -15.63 -8.84
CA ILE A 251 16.58 -15.30 -10.00
C ILE A 251 17.43 -14.68 -11.12
N LEU A 252 18.42 -13.81 -10.85
CA LEU A 252 19.26 -13.22 -11.92
C LEU A 252 20.43 -14.10 -12.32
N LEU A 253 20.83 -14.98 -11.41
CA LEU A 253 22.04 -15.78 -11.48
C LEU A 253 21.70 -17.27 -11.62
N ALA A 254 20.46 -17.58 -12.00
CA ALA A 254 20.05 -18.94 -12.33
C ALA A 254 20.93 -19.46 -13.49
N PRO A 255 21.47 -20.69 -13.40
CA PRO A 255 22.07 -21.34 -14.56
C PRO A 255 21.04 -21.38 -15.69
N ALA A 256 21.51 -21.22 -16.93
CA ALA A 256 20.64 -21.31 -18.09
C ALA A 256 19.80 -22.60 -18.02
N PRO A 257 18.51 -22.58 -18.39
CA PRO A 257 17.82 -23.84 -18.64
C PRO A 257 18.64 -24.60 -19.68
N GLU A 258 19.02 -25.84 -19.37
CA GLU A 258 19.62 -26.75 -20.32
C GLU A 258 18.70 -26.75 -21.55
N GLY A 259 19.27 -26.39 -22.71
CA GLY A 259 18.50 -25.95 -23.86
C GLY A 259 17.52 -27.00 -24.37
N ASP A 260 16.51 -26.51 -25.10
CA ASP A 260 15.81 -27.25 -26.13
C ASP A 260 16.82 -28.10 -26.93
N GLY A 261 16.78 -29.41 -26.71
CA GLY A 261 17.36 -30.36 -27.63
C GLY A 261 16.61 -30.22 -28.95
N GLY A 262 17.26 -29.63 -29.94
CA GLY A 262 16.72 -29.54 -31.28
C GLY A 262 16.31 -30.91 -31.81
N THR A 263 15.13 -30.96 -32.42
CA THR A 263 14.89 -31.88 -33.53
C THR A 263 14.51 -31.04 -34.73
N ALA A 264 15.53 -30.69 -35.50
CA ALA A 264 15.37 -30.61 -36.95
C ALA A 264 15.23 -32.06 -37.45
N ALA A 265 14.06 -32.37 -37.98
CA ALA A 265 13.81 -33.43 -38.96
C ALA A 265 12.76 -32.88 -39.94
#